data_AF-A0A5R9NYZ9-F1
#
_entry.id   AF-A0A5R9NYZ9-F1
#
_cell.length_a   1.000
_cell.length_b   1.000
_cell.length_c   1.000
_cell.angle_alpha   90.00
_cell.angle_beta   90.00
_cell.angle_gamma   90.00
#
_symmetry.space_group_name_H-M   'P 1'
#
loop_
_entity.id
_entity.type
_entity.pdbx_description
1 polymer ?
#
loop_
_entity_poly.entity_id
_entity_poly.type
_entity_poly.pdbx_seq_one_letter_code
_entity_poly.pdbx_strand_id
1 'polypeptide(L)' 'MNNRRKFSSVTVIAGCFVCNGSEAIWTTANAMAVAARHADATGHDTWADQILNVRYVCSDAAQ' A
#
# COMPACT_ATOMS: atom_id res chain seq x y z
N MET A 1 14.03 9.97 -25.00
CA MET A 1 13.60 9.29 -23.77
C MET A 1 12.87 8.01 -24.15
N ASN A 2 13.44 6.83 -23.89
CA ASN A 2 12.77 5.56 -24.17
C ASN A 2 11.60 5.38 -23.19
N ASN A 3 10.38 5.54 -23.72
CA ASN A 3 9.15 5.32 -22.98
C ASN A 3 8.89 3.81 -22.84
N ARG A 4 9.63 3.13 -21.95
CA ARG A 4 9.27 1.77 -21.54
C ARG A 4 7.88 1.86 -20.92
N ARG A 5 6.86 1.21 -21.48
CA ARG A 5 5.56 1.11 -20.82
C ARG A 5 5.78 0.44 -19.46
N LYS A 6 5.40 1.16 -18.42
CA LYS A 6 5.45 0.70 -17.04
C LYS A 6 4.02 0.66 -16.53
N PHE A 7 3.61 -0.49 -16.01
CA PHE A 7 2.40 -0.58 -15.21
C PHE A 7 2.84 -0.59 -13.76
N SER A 8 2.23 0.26 -12.93
CA SER A 8 2.42 0.20 -11.49
C SER A 8 1.08 0.20 -10.79
N SER A 9 0.94 -0.62 -9.77
CA SER A 9 -0.18 -0.56 -8.84
C SER A 9 0.34 -0.52 -7.41
N VAL A 10 -0.41 0.16 -6.56
CA VAL A 10 -0.16 0.24 -5.12
C VAL A 10 -1.42 -0.24 -4.42
N THR A 11 -1.24 -1.18 -3.51
CA THR A 11 -2.28 -1.61 -2.57
C THR A 11 -1.81 -1.25 -1.18
N VAL A 12 -2.69 -0.62 -0.39
CA VAL A 12 -2.41 -0.26 0.99
C VAL A 12 -3.51 -0.83 1.86
N ILE A 13 -3.12 -1.53 2.91
CA ILE A 13 -4.02 -1.98 3.96
C ILE A 13 -3.43 -1.56 5.31
N ALA A 14 -4.29 -1.35 6.29
CA ALA A 14 -3.87 -0.95 7.62
C ALA A 14 -4.88 -1.38 8.69
N GLY A 15 -4.43 -1.51 9.92
CA GLY A 15 -5.24 -1.94 11.04
C GLY A 15 -4.68 -1.47 12.38
N CYS A 16 -5.44 -1.73 13.44
CA CYS A 16 -5.10 -1.35 14.81
C CYS A 16 -5.31 -2.57 15.71
N PHE A 17 -4.24 -2.96 16.42
CA PHE A 17 -4.23 -4.14 17.27
C PHE A 17 -5.21 -4.03 18.44
N VAL A 18 -5.55 -2.81 18.83
CA VAL A 18 -6.51 -2.54 19.91
C VAL A 18 -7.95 -2.53 19.40
N CYS A 19 -8.23 -1.95 18.22
CA CYS A 19 -9.59 -1.77 17.73
C CYS A 19 -10.18 -3.00 17.04
N ASN A 20 -9.38 -3.75 16.29
CA ASN A 20 -9.85 -4.92 15.53
C ASN A 20 -8.82 -6.07 15.50
N GLY A 21 -7.93 -6.11 16.49
CA GLY A 21 -6.87 -7.12 16.57
C GLY A 21 -5.93 -7.08 15.36
N SER A 22 -5.59 -8.26 14.83
CA SER A 22 -4.66 -8.39 13.70
C SER A 22 -5.31 -8.14 12.33
N GLU A 23 -6.61 -7.89 12.26
CA GLU A 23 -7.33 -7.71 11.00
C GLU A 23 -7.23 -6.27 10.46
N ALA A 24 -7.25 -6.14 9.13
CA ALA A 24 -7.26 -4.84 8.46
C ALA A 24 -8.62 -4.14 8.63
N ILE A 25 -8.60 -2.86 9.00
CA ILE A 25 -9.78 -1.99 9.13
C ILE A 25 -9.87 -1.02 7.95
N TRP A 26 -8.72 -0.58 7.43
CA TRP A 26 -8.63 0.39 6.35
C TRP A 26 -7.94 -0.23 5.14
N THR A 27 -8.61 -0.21 3.98
CA THR A 27 -8.17 -0.92 2.76
C THR A 27 -8.14 -0.04 1.51
N THR A 28 -8.44 1.24 1.66
CA THR A 28 -8.42 2.24 0.59
C THR A 28 -7.01 2.78 0.37
N ALA A 29 -6.78 3.48 -0.75
CA ALA A 29 -5.47 4.04 -1.09
C ALA A 29 -4.90 5.01 -0.03
N ASN A 30 -5.74 5.58 0.83
CA ASN A 30 -5.34 6.45 1.94
C ASN A 30 -5.20 5.73 3.29
N ALA A 31 -5.29 4.40 3.35
CA ALA A 31 -5.27 3.63 4.60
C ALA A 31 -4.08 3.96 5.50
N MET A 32 -2.89 4.15 4.92
CA MET A 32 -1.68 4.57 5.65
C MET A 32 -1.85 5.91 6.38
N ALA A 33 -2.47 6.91 5.74
CA ALA A 33 -2.72 8.20 6.36
C ALA A 33 -3.78 8.12 7.47
N VAL A 34 -4.80 7.27 7.29
CA VAL A 34 -5.84 7.04 8.30
C VAL A 34 -5.24 6.36 9.53
N ALA A 35 -4.41 5.35 9.32
CA ALA A 35 -3.70 4.64 10.38
C ALA A 35 -2.78 5.56 11.18
N ALA A 36 -1.98 6.40 10.50
CA ALA A 36 -1.11 7.38 11.17
C ALA A 36 -1.93 8.34 12.05
N ARG A 37 -3.00 8.92 11.50
CA ARG A 37 -3.89 9.80 12.27
C ARG A 37 -4.53 9.09 13.45
N HIS A 38 -4.88 7.80 13.31
CA HIS A 38 -5.47 7.01 14.39
C HIS A 38 -4.46 6.78 15.51
N ALA A 39 -3.22 6.40 15.18
CA ALA A 39 -2.13 6.23 16.14
C ALA A 39 -1.89 7.54 16.92
N ASP A 40 -1.80 8.67 16.23
CA ASP A 40 -1.60 9.98 16.86
C ASP A 40 -2.76 10.38 17.79
N ALA A 41 -4.00 10.08 17.39
CA ALA A 41 -5.20 10.48 18.14
C ALA A 41 -5.50 9.58 19.35
N THR A 42 -5.06 8.32 19.33
CA THR A 42 -5.46 7.30 20.32
C THR A 42 -4.30 6.70 21.11
N GLY A 43 -3.08 6.79 20.59
CA GLY A 43 -1.92 6.07 21.14
C GLY A 43 -1.99 4.55 20.96
N HIS A 44 -2.93 4.02 20.17
CA HIS A 44 -3.04 2.59 19.92
C HIS A 44 -1.94 2.08 18.99
N ASP A 45 -1.46 0.86 19.25
CA ASP A 45 -0.55 0.17 18.35
C ASP A 45 -1.23 -0.14 17.01
N THR A 46 -0.71 0.48 15.96
CA THR A 46 -1.35 0.60 14.64
C THR A 46 -0.33 0.28 13.56
N TRP A 47 -0.75 -0.50 12.57
CA TRP A 47 0.11 -0.99 11.50
C TRP A 47 -0.43 -0.58 10.13
N ALA A 48 0.45 -0.49 9.15
CA ALA A 48 0.10 -0.25 7.75
C ALA A 48 1.07 -0.99 6.83
N ASP A 49 0.51 -1.76 5.89
CA ASP A 49 1.26 -2.46 4.84
C ASP A 49 1.02 -1.80 3.49
N GLN A 50 2.10 -1.58 2.75
CA GLN A 50 2.06 -1.06 1.38
C GLN A 50 2.71 -2.06 0.43
N ILE A 51 1.94 -2.54 -0.53
CA ILE A 51 2.39 -3.45 -1.59
C ILE A 51 2.54 -2.65 -2.89
N LEU A 52 3.77 -2.47 -3.35
CA LEU A 52 4.10 -1.83 -4.62
C LEU A 52 4.39 -2.88 -5.68
N ASN A 53 3.57 -2.91 -6.73
CA ASN A 53 3.78 -3.75 -7.90
C ASN A 53 4.26 -2.88 -9.06
N VAL A 54 5.39 -3.24 -9.66
CA VAL A 54 5.91 -2.56 -10.86
C VAL A 54 6.20 -3.60 -11.93
N ARG A 55 5.58 -3.45 -13.10
CA ARG A 55 5.80 -4.29 -14.28
C ARG A 55 6.47 -3.48 -15.38
N TYR A 56 7.59 -3.99 -15.87
CA TYR A 56 8.28 -3.45 -17.04
C TYR A 56 7.95 -4.32 -18.25
N VAL A 57 7.56 -3.69 -19.36
CA VAL A 57 7.48 -4.40 -20.64
C VAL A 57 8.85 -4.32 -21.30
N CYS A 58 9.51 -5.46 -21.45
CA CYS A 58 10.62 -5.61 -22.39
C CYS A 58 10.02 -6.01 -23.73
N SER A 59 10.23 -5.20 -24.78
CA SER A 59 9.98 -5.66 -26.13
C SER A 59 11.06 -6.66 -26.48
N ASP A 60 10.69 -7.92 -26.73
CA ASP A 60 11.59 -8.86 -27.40
C ASP A 60 11.82 -8.34 -28.82
N ALA A 61 12.90 -7.59 -28.99
CA ALA A 61 13.46 -7.25 -30.28
C ALA A 61 14.60 -8.23 -30.56
N ALA A 62 14.26 -9.44 -31.02
CA ALA A 62 15.05 -10.28 -31.94
C ALA A 62 14.49 -11.71 -32.01
N GLN A 63 13.69 -12.00 -33.03
CA GLN A 63 13.76 -13.27 -33.76
C GLN A 63 13.74 -12.95 -35.26
#